data_AF-A0A8J8C9L3-F1
#
_entry.id   AF-A0A8J8C9L3-F1
#
_cell.length_a   1.000
_cell.length_b   1.000
_cell.length_c   1.000
_cell.angle_alpha   90.00
_cell.angle_beta   90.00
_cell.angle_gamma   90.00
#
_symmetry.space_group_name_H-M   'P 1'
#
loop_
_entity.id
_entity.type
_entity.pdbx_description
1 polymer ?
#
loop_
_entity_poly.entity_id
_entity_poly.type
_entity_poly.pdbx_seq_one_letter_code
_entity_poly.pdbx_strand_id
1 'polypeptide(L)'
;MGLSEIAAGIEVTERQRECGVAAVDDTDASLTERLCPFEESLPCSASEAATVVEAYAGGTAVDACGHAAEVPPVTAAKTLHLLGEQVSPVGPRGREIVRDWLTGDLSRRDAMELTGVGERTFALAAYVESHDPLPAARDAVEGALSSPLGETDPLGEARSDVGELL
;
A
#
# COMPACT_ATOMS: atom_id res chain seq x y z
N MET A 1 43.13 30.17 -21.55
CA MET A 1 41.67 30.01 -21.59
C MET A 1 41.23 29.56 -20.21
N GLY A 2 40.72 30.50 -19.42
CA GLY A 2 40.40 30.28 -18.00
C GLY A 2 38.96 29.83 -17.81
N LEU A 3 38.67 29.11 -16.73
CA LEU A 3 37.29 28.70 -16.37
C LEU A 3 36.32 29.89 -16.27
N SER A 4 36.83 31.07 -15.97
CA SER A 4 36.10 32.35 -15.96
C SER A 4 35.60 32.80 -17.34
N GLU A 5 36.26 32.41 -18.44
CA GLU A 5 35.83 32.72 -19.81
C GLU A 5 34.71 31.77 -20.28
N ILE A 6 34.62 30.57 -19.71
CA ILE A 6 33.57 29.57 -20.00
C ILE A 6 32.25 29.94 -19.29
N ALA A 7 32.34 30.51 -18.09
CA ALA A 7 31.16 30.87 -17.29
C ALA A 7 30.44 32.16 -17.76
N ALA A 8 31.11 33.01 -18.55
CA ALA A 8 30.59 34.32 -18.94
C ALA A 8 29.35 34.27 -19.87
N GLY A 9 28.99 33.08 -20.40
CA GLY A 9 27.82 32.87 -21.26
C GLY A 9 26.75 31.97 -20.68
N ILE A 10 26.85 31.56 -19.41
CA ILE A 10 25.91 30.64 -18.78
C ILE A 10 24.97 31.44 -17.86
N GLU A 11 23.75 31.67 -18.32
CA GLU A 11 22.66 32.24 -17.54
C GLU A 11 21.80 31.10 -16.97
N VAL A 12 21.64 31.04 -15.65
CA VAL A 12 20.79 30.05 -14.98
C VAL A 12 19.35 30.56 -15.03
N THR A 13 18.55 30.00 -15.94
CA THR A 13 17.15 30.39 -16.14
C THR A 13 16.17 29.59 -15.28
N GLU A 14 16.62 28.51 -14.65
CA GLU A 14 15.79 27.61 -13.87
C GLU A 14 15.99 27.83 -12.37
N ARG A 15 14.88 28.01 -11.65
CA ARG A 15 14.88 28.11 -10.20
C ARG A 15 14.62 26.71 -9.64
N GLN A 16 15.59 26.13 -8.94
CA GLN A 16 15.33 24.92 -8.17
C GLN A 16 14.21 25.22 -7.18
N ARG A 17 13.09 24.52 -7.32
CA ARG A 17 12.06 24.49 -6.29
C ARG A 17 12.51 23.48 -5.25
N GLU A 18 12.63 23.96 -4.02
CA GLU A 18 12.83 23.11 -2.86
C GLU A 18 11.54 22.30 -2.65
N CYS A 19 11.46 21.14 -3.31
CA CYS A 19 10.51 20.10 -2.92
C CYS A 19 11.12 19.44 -1.68
N GLY A 20 10.82 19.99 -0.51
CA GLY A 20 11.16 19.34 0.74
C GLY A 20 10.59 17.92 0.71
N VAL A 21 11.46 16.93 0.83
CA VAL A 21 11.02 15.55 1.06
C VAL A 21 10.47 15.53 2.47
N ALA A 22 9.20 15.16 2.62
CA ALA A 22 8.67 14.83 3.94
C ALA A 22 9.40 13.56 4.39
N ALA A 23 10.52 13.72 5.08
CA ALA A 23 11.13 12.62 5.81
C ALA A 23 10.20 12.30 6.97
N VAL A 24 9.30 11.34 6.76
CA VAL A 24 8.57 10.72 7.86
C VAL A 24 9.61 9.98 8.68
N ASP A 25 9.85 10.46 9.90
CA ASP A 25 10.70 9.79 10.88
C ASP A 25 9.93 8.55 11.38
N ASP A 26 10.08 7.46 10.65
CA ASP A 26 9.39 6.19 10.90
C ASP A 26 10.07 5.36 12.02
N THR A 27 10.99 5.98 12.78
CA THR A 27 11.93 5.28 13.66
C THR A 27 11.50 5.20 15.13
N ASP A 28 10.55 6.04 15.58
CA ASP A 28 10.25 6.15 17.02
C ASP A 28 9.06 5.30 17.52
N ALA A 29 8.19 4.79 16.63
CA ALA A 29 7.03 3.98 17.02
C ALA A 29 6.87 2.72 16.14
N SER A 30 6.67 1.57 16.80
CA SER A 30 6.35 0.32 16.13
C SER A 30 5.04 0.44 15.32
N LEU A 31 4.87 -0.41 14.31
CA LEU A 31 3.66 -0.41 13.49
C LEU A 31 2.39 -0.67 14.32
N THR A 32 2.50 -1.55 15.32
CA THR A 32 1.43 -1.80 16.30
C THR A 32 1.04 -0.53 17.05
N GLU A 33 2.01 0.23 17.56
CA GLU A 33 1.74 1.49 18.28
C GLU A 33 1.09 2.54 17.38
N ARG A 34 1.51 2.60 16.11
CA ARG A 34 0.90 3.47 15.09
C ARG A 34 -0.54 3.08 14.76
N LEU A 35 -0.88 1.78 14.84
CA LEU A 35 -2.21 1.27 14.52
C LEU A 35 -3.18 1.23 15.71
N CYS A 36 -2.69 1.24 16.95
CA CYS A 36 -3.52 1.26 18.17
C CYS A 36 -4.69 2.27 18.13
N PRO A 37 -4.52 3.53 17.67
CA PRO A 37 -5.61 4.49 17.59
C PRO A 37 -6.78 4.08 16.68
N PHE A 38 -6.57 3.12 15.77
CA PHE A 38 -7.55 2.69 14.77
C PHE A 38 -8.15 1.31 15.07
N GLU A 39 -7.78 0.68 16.18
CA GLU A 39 -8.15 -0.71 16.50
C GLU A 39 -9.67 -0.95 16.46
N GLU A 40 -10.47 -0.01 16.99
CA GLU A 40 -11.93 -0.10 16.96
C GLU A 40 -12.54 0.02 15.55
N SER A 41 -11.79 0.58 14.60
CA SER A 41 -12.19 0.73 13.19
C SER A 41 -11.67 -0.41 12.30
N LEU A 42 -10.78 -1.26 12.81
CA LEU A 42 -10.21 -2.38 12.09
C LEU A 42 -10.97 -3.69 12.42
N PRO A 43 -10.96 -4.67 11.52
CA PRO A 43 -11.64 -5.96 11.75
C PRO A 43 -10.82 -6.93 12.63
N CYS A 44 -9.65 -6.50 13.11
CA CYS A 44 -8.72 -7.23 13.96
C CYS A 44 -7.97 -6.25 14.88
N SER A 45 -7.24 -6.77 15.86
CA SER A 45 -6.41 -5.95 16.75
C SER A 45 -5.31 -5.20 15.99
N ALA A 46 -4.75 -4.15 16.60
CA ALA A 46 -3.65 -3.40 16.02
C ALA A 46 -2.40 -4.27 15.79
N SER A 47 -2.13 -5.23 16.69
CA SER A 47 -1.00 -6.15 16.55
C SER A 47 -1.18 -7.13 15.38
N GLU A 48 -2.38 -7.67 15.20
CA GLU A 48 -2.68 -8.55 14.06
C GLU A 48 -2.61 -7.78 12.75
N ALA A 49 -3.15 -6.55 12.72
CA ALA A 49 -3.06 -5.67 11.55
C ALA A 49 -1.61 -5.34 11.18
N ALA A 50 -0.76 -5.06 12.17
CA ALA A 50 0.67 -4.83 11.96
C ALA A 50 1.34 -6.05 11.31
N THR A 51 1.10 -7.26 11.83
CA THR A 51 1.64 -8.51 11.25
C THR A 51 1.16 -8.73 9.81
N VAL A 52 -0.11 -8.43 9.50
CA VAL A 52 -0.63 -8.50 8.12
C VAL A 52 0.13 -7.55 7.20
N VAL A 53 0.32 -6.30 7.63
CA VAL A 53 1.01 -5.27 6.84
C VAL A 53 2.47 -5.63 6.63
N GLU A 54 3.19 -6.07 7.65
CA GLU A 54 4.60 -6.47 7.53
C GLU A 54 4.78 -7.65 6.57
N ALA A 55 3.92 -8.67 6.68
CA ALA A 55 3.95 -9.82 5.77
C ALA A 55 3.62 -9.42 4.33
N TYR A 56 2.60 -8.57 4.14
CA TYR A 56 2.17 -8.10 2.83
C TYR A 56 3.22 -7.21 2.18
N ALA A 57 3.77 -6.26 2.95
CA ALA A 57 4.90 -5.44 2.54
C ALA A 57 6.00 -6.35 2.01
N GLY A 58 6.40 -7.38 2.78
CA GLY A 58 7.38 -8.41 2.39
C GLY A 58 7.06 -9.25 1.14
N GLY A 59 5.99 -8.96 0.40
CA GLY A 59 5.62 -9.63 -0.85
C GLY A 59 4.77 -10.89 -0.67
N THR A 60 4.25 -11.13 0.54
CA THR A 60 3.42 -12.29 0.82
C THR A 60 2.01 -12.10 0.26
N ALA A 61 1.42 -13.15 -0.32
CA ALA A 61 0.03 -13.11 -0.79
C ALA A 61 -0.95 -12.89 0.38
N VAL A 62 -2.06 -12.18 0.14
CA VAL A 62 -3.02 -11.76 1.19
C VAL A 62 -3.51 -12.93 2.06
N ASP A 63 -3.80 -14.09 1.47
CA ASP A 63 -4.25 -15.27 2.22
C ASP A 63 -3.17 -15.77 3.22
N ALA A 64 -1.90 -15.73 2.81
CA ALA A 64 -0.78 -16.11 3.65
C ALA A 64 -0.45 -15.04 4.70
N CYS A 65 -0.72 -13.76 4.42
CA CYS A 65 -0.63 -12.69 5.42
C CYS A 65 -1.63 -12.93 6.56
N GLY A 66 -2.87 -13.34 6.22
CA GLY A 66 -3.86 -13.73 7.23
C GLY A 66 -3.37 -14.88 8.09
N HIS A 67 -2.77 -15.91 7.48
CA HIS A 67 -2.20 -17.02 8.23
C HIS A 67 -1.05 -16.60 9.17
N ALA A 68 -0.15 -15.73 8.70
CA ALA A 68 0.95 -15.22 9.52
C ALA A 68 0.47 -14.42 10.74
N ALA A 69 -0.63 -13.69 10.60
CA ALA A 69 -1.26 -12.93 11.67
C ALA A 69 -2.33 -13.71 12.46
N GLU A 70 -2.50 -15.02 12.19
CA GLU A 70 -3.51 -15.88 12.81
C GLU A 70 -4.97 -15.39 12.65
N VAL A 71 -5.25 -14.61 11.60
CA VAL A 71 -6.61 -14.12 11.26
C VAL A 71 -7.14 -14.77 9.98
N PRO A 72 -8.48 -14.82 9.79
CA PRO A 72 -9.04 -15.27 8.53
C PRO A 72 -8.53 -14.44 7.33
N PRO A 73 -8.26 -15.04 6.16
CA PRO A 73 -7.84 -14.31 4.96
C PRO A 73 -8.72 -13.12 4.57
N VAL A 74 -10.04 -13.26 4.75
CA VAL A 74 -10.99 -12.17 4.50
C VAL A 74 -10.77 -10.99 5.46
N THR A 75 -10.36 -11.25 6.71
CA THR A 75 -10.01 -10.21 7.68
C THR A 75 -8.76 -9.47 7.23
N ALA A 76 -7.72 -10.20 6.82
CA ALA A 76 -6.50 -9.60 6.27
C ALA A 76 -6.79 -8.72 5.04
N ALA A 77 -7.62 -9.19 4.10
CA ALA A 77 -8.02 -8.41 2.93
C ALA A 77 -8.78 -7.13 3.32
N LYS A 78 -9.72 -7.21 4.26
CA LYS A 78 -10.46 -6.04 4.76
C LYS A 78 -9.55 -5.05 5.46
N THR A 79 -8.61 -5.52 6.28
CA THR A 79 -7.60 -4.69 6.95
C THR A 79 -6.76 -3.95 5.92
N LEU A 80 -6.17 -4.66 4.95
CA LEU A 80 -5.37 -4.04 3.89
C LEU A 80 -6.15 -3.00 3.09
N HIS A 81 -7.41 -3.29 2.75
CA HIS A 81 -8.30 -2.33 2.09
C HIS A 81 -8.52 -1.06 2.91
N LEU A 82 -8.84 -1.18 4.21
CA LEU A 82 -9.02 -0.03 5.09
C LEU A 82 -7.72 0.77 5.28
N LEU A 83 -6.56 0.13 5.14
CA LEU A 83 -5.25 0.76 5.18
C LEU A 83 -4.79 1.34 3.83
N GLY A 84 -5.62 1.25 2.79
CA GLY A 84 -5.40 1.91 1.50
C GLY A 84 -4.89 1.01 0.36
N GLU A 85 -4.68 -0.27 0.61
CA GLU A 85 -4.22 -1.21 -0.41
C GLU A 85 -5.34 -1.66 -1.36
N GLN A 86 -5.00 -1.80 -2.64
CA GLN A 86 -5.95 -2.21 -3.68
C GLN A 86 -6.07 -3.73 -3.76
N VAL A 87 -6.83 -4.33 -2.84
CA VAL A 87 -6.99 -5.79 -2.72
C VAL A 87 -8.33 -6.33 -3.23
N SER A 88 -9.01 -5.60 -4.13
CA SER A 88 -10.29 -6.06 -4.69
C SER A 88 -10.12 -7.42 -5.38
N PRO A 89 -10.96 -8.42 -5.07
CA PRO A 89 -10.80 -9.76 -5.63
C PRO A 89 -11.41 -9.88 -7.04
N VAL A 90 -11.91 -8.77 -7.61
CA VAL A 90 -12.50 -8.70 -8.94
C VAL A 90 -11.84 -7.59 -9.76
N GLY A 91 -11.74 -7.79 -11.06
CA GLY A 91 -11.20 -6.79 -11.98
C GLY A 91 -12.14 -5.56 -12.15
N PRO A 92 -11.70 -4.53 -12.89
CA PRO A 92 -12.44 -3.26 -13.04
C PRO A 92 -13.90 -3.44 -13.45
N ARG A 93 -14.19 -4.31 -14.41
CA ARG A 93 -15.55 -4.62 -14.85
C ARG A 93 -16.39 -5.29 -13.76
N GLY A 94 -15.79 -6.17 -12.96
CA GLY A 94 -16.45 -6.80 -11.83
C GLY A 94 -16.85 -5.79 -10.75
N ARG A 95 -15.98 -4.80 -10.48
CA ARG A 95 -16.28 -3.70 -9.56
C ARG A 95 -17.48 -2.86 -10.01
N GLU A 96 -17.57 -2.56 -11.30
CA GLU A 96 -18.75 -1.88 -11.86
C GLU A 96 -20.03 -2.67 -11.61
N ILE A 97 -20.01 -3.98 -11.90
CA ILE A 97 -21.18 -4.86 -11.66
C ILE A 97 -21.57 -4.90 -10.18
N VAL A 98 -20.59 -4.95 -9.27
CA VAL A 98 -20.84 -4.90 -7.82
C VAL A 98 -21.45 -3.56 -7.42
N ARG A 99 -20.97 -2.44 -7.99
CA ARG A 99 -21.56 -1.11 -7.76
C ARG A 99 -23.00 -1.01 -8.26
N ASP A 100 -23.28 -1.51 -9.46
CA ASP A 100 -24.65 -1.56 -10.01
C ASP A 100 -25.60 -2.38 -9.10
N TRP A 101 -25.08 -3.44 -8.46
CA TRP A 101 -25.85 -4.17 -7.46
C TRP A 101 -26.05 -3.39 -6.16
N LEU A 102 -25.01 -2.72 -5.65
CA LEU A 102 -25.08 -1.90 -4.43
C LEU A 102 -26.06 -0.72 -4.57
N THR A 103 -26.19 -0.15 -5.77
CA THR A 103 -27.16 0.93 -6.09
C THR A 103 -28.56 0.40 -6.37
N GLY A 104 -28.74 -0.92 -6.52
CA GLY A 104 -30.02 -1.57 -6.79
C GLY A 104 -30.40 -1.66 -8.28
N ASP A 105 -29.48 -1.33 -9.19
CA ASP A 105 -29.68 -1.43 -10.64
C ASP A 105 -29.58 -2.88 -11.14
N LEU A 106 -28.92 -3.76 -10.37
CA LEU A 106 -28.88 -5.21 -10.61
C LEU A 106 -29.41 -6.02 -9.43
N SER A 107 -30.03 -7.17 -9.73
CA SER A 107 -30.34 -8.15 -8.70
C SER A 107 -29.05 -8.85 -8.23
N ARG A 108 -29.03 -9.33 -6.98
CA ARG A 108 -27.88 -10.09 -6.44
C ARG A 108 -27.52 -11.29 -7.31
N ARG A 109 -28.53 -12.01 -7.81
CA ARG A 109 -28.34 -13.18 -8.68
C ARG A 109 -27.63 -12.79 -9.98
N ASP A 110 -28.13 -11.77 -10.67
CA ASP A 110 -27.55 -11.32 -11.95
C ASP A 110 -26.14 -10.78 -11.76
N ALA A 111 -25.87 -10.02 -10.69
CA ALA A 111 -24.54 -9.52 -10.41
C ALA A 111 -23.53 -10.64 -10.11
N MET A 112 -23.92 -11.66 -9.34
CA MET A 112 -23.07 -12.83 -9.09
C MET A 112 -22.81 -13.63 -10.38
N GLU A 113 -23.83 -13.80 -11.23
CA GLU A 113 -23.70 -14.48 -12.51
C GLU A 113 -22.76 -13.73 -13.47
N LEU A 114 -22.90 -12.40 -13.59
CA LEU A 114 -22.07 -11.56 -14.45
C LEU A 114 -20.62 -11.45 -13.97
N THR A 115 -20.40 -11.42 -12.66
CA THR A 115 -19.03 -11.43 -12.09
C THR A 115 -18.37 -12.80 -12.19
N GLY A 116 -19.16 -13.89 -12.21
CA GLY A 116 -18.65 -15.25 -12.30
C GLY A 116 -17.87 -15.71 -11.06
N VAL A 117 -18.01 -15.02 -9.93
CA VAL A 117 -17.28 -15.33 -8.70
C VAL A 117 -18.18 -15.99 -7.65
N GLY A 118 -17.57 -16.72 -6.73
CA GLY A 118 -18.28 -17.34 -5.60
C GLY A 118 -18.78 -16.32 -4.59
N GLU A 119 -19.71 -16.75 -3.73
CA GLU A 119 -20.39 -15.89 -2.75
C GLU A 119 -19.43 -15.14 -1.82
N ARG A 120 -18.37 -15.80 -1.33
CA ARG A 120 -17.38 -15.17 -0.43
C ARG A 120 -16.58 -14.08 -1.14
N THR A 121 -16.17 -14.35 -2.37
CA THR A 121 -15.44 -13.40 -3.22
C THR A 121 -16.32 -12.20 -3.56
N PHE A 122 -17.59 -12.44 -3.90
CA PHE A 122 -18.56 -11.38 -4.15
C PHE A 122 -18.80 -10.53 -2.90
N ALA A 123 -18.91 -11.14 -1.72
CA ALA A 123 -19.08 -10.44 -0.46
C ALA A 123 -17.86 -9.57 -0.09
N LEU A 124 -16.64 -10.04 -0.37
CA LEU A 124 -15.42 -9.24 -0.19
C LEU A 124 -15.37 -8.06 -1.18
N ALA A 125 -15.69 -8.29 -2.46
CA ALA A 125 -15.78 -7.21 -3.44
C ALA A 125 -16.82 -6.16 -3.03
N ALA A 126 -17.99 -6.60 -2.56
CA ALA A 126 -19.03 -5.72 -2.03
C ALA A 126 -18.53 -4.88 -0.84
N TYR A 127 -17.77 -5.49 0.07
CA TYR A 127 -17.17 -4.76 1.19
C TYR A 127 -16.22 -3.67 0.71
N VAL A 128 -15.30 -4.02 -0.20
CA VAL A 128 -14.32 -3.08 -0.80
C VAL A 128 -15.01 -1.91 -1.49
N GLU A 129 -16.07 -2.13 -2.27
CA GLU A 129 -16.77 -1.04 -2.97
C GLU A 129 -17.67 -0.19 -2.07
N SER A 130 -17.96 -0.63 -0.84
CA SER A 130 -18.87 0.06 0.08
C SER A 130 -18.17 0.73 1.27
N HIS A 131 -16.88 0.51 1.45
CA HIS A 131 -16.10 1.07 2.55
C HIS A 131 -14.93 1.85 1.96
N ASP A 132 -14.77 3.10 2.37
CA ASP A 132 -13.58 3.87 2.01
C ASP A 132 -12.39 3.50 2.91
N PRO A 133 -11.15 3.58 2.41
CA PRO A 133 -9.96 3.51 3.25
C PRO A 133 -9.95 4.61 4.31
N LEU A 134 -9.30 4.33 5.45
CA LEU A 134 -9.12 5.25 6.57
C LEU A 134 -7.86 6.11 6.30
N PRO A 135 -7.98 7.40 5.96
CA PRO A 135 -6.82 8.18 5.51
C PRO A 135 -5.70 8.25 6.55
N ALA A 136 -6.04 8.50 7.81
CA ALA A 136 -5.04 8.57 8.88
C ALA A 136 -4.37 7.21 9.18
N ALA A 137 -5.08 6.09 8.98
CA ALA A 137 -4.51 4.76 9.16
C ALA A 137 -3.61 4.38 7.98
N ARG A 138 -3.97 4.79 6.76
CA ARG A 138 -3.12 4.69 5.57
C ARG A 138 -1.80 5.44 5.76
N ASP A 139 -1.86 6.69 6.20
CA ASP A 139 -0.67 7.50 6.46
C ASP A 139 0.22 6.83 7.53
N ALA A 140 -0.40 6.20 8.54
CA ALA A 140 0.30 5.48 9.59
C ALA A 140 1.06 4.23 9.10
N VAL A 141 0.69 3.64 7.96
CA VAL A 141 1.35 2.45 7.39
C VAL A 141 2.16 2.75 6.12
N GLU A 142 2.15 4.00 5.64
CA GLU A 142 2.74 4.40 4.37
C GLU A 142 4.23 4.02 4.28
N GLY A 143 5.00 4.20 5.35
CA GLY A 143 6.42 3.84 5.38
C GLY A 143 6.69 2.33 5.26
N ALA A 144 5.80 1.49 5.82
CA ALA A 144 5.91 0.04 5.73
C ALA A 144 5.53 -0.48 4.33
N LEU A 145 4.46 0.06 3.75
CA LEU A 145 3.91 -0.38 2.46
C LEU A 145 4.58 0.27 1.24
N SER A 146 5.14 1.46 1.40
CA SER A 146 5.91 2.15 0.34
C SER A 146 7.38 1.72 0.31
N SER A 147 7.79 0.80 1.20
CA SER A 147 9.13 0.25 1.18
C SER A 147 9.40 -0.37 -0.19
N PRO A 148 10.46 0.05 -0.91
CA PRO A 148 10.68 -0.35 -2.29
C PRO A 148 11.18 -1.80 -2.33
N LEU A 149 10.26 -2.75 -2.18
CA LEU A 149 10.49 -4.15 -2.49
C LEU A 149 10.51 -4.28 -4.01
N GLY A 150 11.67 -3.92 -4.56
CA GLY A 150 11.94 -3.85 -5.99
C GLY A 150 13.15 -2.98 -6.36
N GLU A 151 13.66 -2.13 -5.47
CA GLU A 151 14.96 -1.50 -5.72
C GLU A 151 16.06 -2.51 -5.43
N THR A 152 16.51 -3.16 -6.49
CA THR A 152 17.94 -3.46 -6.60
C THR A 152 18.65 -2.17 -6.20
N ASP A 153 19.33 -2.14 -5.05
CA ASP A 153 20.05 -0.96 -4.56
C ASP A 153 20.82 -0.37 -5.76
N PRO A 154 20.40 0.77 -6.34
CA PRO A 154 21.00 1.28 -7.57
C PRO A 154 22.45 1.74 -7.32
N LEU A 155 22.85 1.82 -6.05
CA LEU A 155 24.20 2.11 -5.59
C LEU A 155 24.91 0.88 -5.02
N GLY A 156 24.28 -0.30 -5.01
CA GLY A 156 24.84 -1.53 -4.46
C GLY A 156 26.10 -1.97 -5.19
N GLU A 157 26.14 -1.79 -6.52
CA GLU A 157 27.34 -2.01 -7.32
C GLU A 157 28.42 -0.93 -7.09
N ALA A 158 28.02 0.31 -6.81
CA ALA A 158 28.95 1.42 -6.58
C ALA A 158 29.59 1.39 -5.18
N ARG A 159 29.04 0.58 -4.26
CA ARG A 159 29.55 0.40 -2.88
C ARG A 159 30.41 -0.86 -2.71
N SER A 160 30.74 -1.56 -3.80
CA SER A 160 31.68 -2.68 -3.76
C SER A 160 33.10 -2.19 -3.44
N ASP A 161 33.43 -2.35 -2.16
CA ASP A 161 34.71 -2.37 -1.46
C ASP A 161 35.89 -1.51 -1.98
N VAL A 162 36.13 -0.39 -1.29
CA VAL A 162 37.43 0.32 -1.31
C VAL A 162 38.50 -0.45 -0.49
N GLY A 163 38.15 -1.60 0.10
CA GLY A 163 39.02 -2.44 0.91
C GLY A 163 40.07 -3.27 0.14
N GLU A 164 39.99 -3.38 -1.19
CA GLU A 164 40.92 -4.22 -1.98
C GLU A 164 42.19 -3.48 -2.48
N LEU A 165 42.43 -2.24 -2.04
CA LEU A 165 43.54 -1.38 -2.50
C LEU A 165 44.58 -1.00 -1.42
N LEU A 166 44.68 -1.75 -0.32
CA LEU A 166 45.75 -1.62 0.69
C LEU A 166 46.53 -2.92 0.86
#